data_AF-A0A818DKB3-F1
#
_entry.id   AF-A0A818DKB3-F1
#
_cell.length_a   1.000
_cell.length_b   1.000
_cell.length_c   1.000
_cell.angle_alpha   90.00
_cell.angle_beta   90.00
_cell.angle_gamma   90.00
#
_symmetry.space_group_name_H-M   'P 1'
#
loop_
_entity.id
_entity.type
_entity.pdbx_description
1 polymer ?
#
loop_
_entity_poly.entity_id
_entity_poly.type
_entity_poly.pdbx_seq_one_letter_code
_entity_poly.pdbx_strand_id
1 'polypeptide(L)'
;MSYRFLDNISASELSIITFLYIIIVFIIILPPSELISAGLSIENIFSYFLAENEEISFIRYHIKRISIKCLVQSFLPLGYVFLLLYYCDWSLGFINACINLFTQTPTIFQLILYSCVLIPIITSLIVLRWHLNDCYMHPIVRQLRLFIQTNNQQQEQTWHTVESSINTEFRRFDKFTCGTATSNVRCYVLDSWILKCSMYHVNIAQQSNVRVELVDAHDIHLQETNEEVLLSTQYLNIVIKSYDSRIQPFYIRLKASEYDDLRGKLQANIENVKNIVVRQSLSDLFVEDFRQHVMQNPKYRLPLNQRDLDTCIGCLQTNANVKLVKNCDAPNNGQCQTCFCRPMWCLECLGKWFASRQDQTRPDTWLQSTCPCPSCRSIFCILDISLVEF
;
A
#
# COMPACT_ATOMS: atom_id res chain seq x y z
N MET A 1 -53.66 -20.91 15.00
CA MET A 1 -53.26 -19.52 14.70
C MET A 1 -51.85 -19.54 14.14
N SER A 2 -51.71 -19.53 12.82
CA SER A 2 -50.40 -19.30 12.20
C SER A 2 -50.12 -17.80 12.28
N TYR A 3 -49.31 -17.39 13.25
CA TYR A 3 -48.84 -16.01 13.29
C TYR A 3 -47.85 -15.85 12.14
N ARG A 4 -48.28 -15.14 11.09
CA ARG A 4 -47.41 -14.78 9.98
C ARG A 4 -46.34 -13.85 10.54
N PHE A 5 -45.12 -14.34 10.55
CA PHE A 5 -43.85 -13.65 10.83
C PHE A 5 -43.66 -12.29 10.09
N LEU A 6 -44.59 -11.92 9.21
CA LEU A 6 -44.52 -10.80 8.26
C LEU A 6 -45.63 -9.75 8.39
N ASP A 7 -46.61 -9.91 9.28
CA ASP A 7 -47.79 -9.02 9.26
C ASP A 7 -47.64 -7.73 10.11
N ASN A 8 -46.64 -7.63 11.00
CA ASN A 8 -46.46 -6.46 11.90
C ASN A 8 -45.34 -5.48 11.47
N ILE A 9 -44.50 -5.82 10.49
CA ILE A 9 -43.44 -4.94 9.97
C ILE A 9 -43.63 -4.83 8.47
N SER A 10 -43.71 -3.61 7.94
CA SER A 10 -43.78 -3.42 6.48
C SER A 10 -42.50 -3.96 5.84
N ALA A 11 -42.61 -4.73 4.75
CA ALA A 11 -41.44 -5.30 4.07
C ALA A 11 -40.39 -4.24 3.70
N SER A 12 -40.83 -3.00 3.49
CA SER A 12 -39.99 -1.81 3.32
C SER A 12 -39.13 -1.50 4.55
N GLU A 13 -39.66 -1.50 5.76
CA GLU A 13 -38.91 -1.20 6.99
C GLU A 13 -37.82 -2.22 7.26
N LEU A 14 -38.13 -3.51 7.10
CA LEU A 14 -37.15 -4.59 7.28
C LEU A 14 -35.99 -4.47 6.29
N SER A 15 -36.28 -4.07 5.04
CA SER A 15 -35.25 -3.88 4.01
C SER A 15 -34.29 -2.74 4.36
N ILE A 16 -34.81 -1.62 4.86
CA ILE A 16 -34.02 -0.45 5.26
C ILE A 16 -33.14 -0.79 6.46
N ILE A 17 -33.69 -1.45 7.47
CA ILE A 17 -32.96 -1.86 8.67
C ILE A 17 -31.83 -2.83 8.31
N THR A 18 -32.10 -3.79 7.43
CA THR A 18 -31.10 -4.76 6.97
C THR A 18 -29.99 -4.07 6.18
N PHE A 19 -30.33 -3.13 5.31
CA PHE A 19 -29.36 -2.34 4.55
C PHE A 19 -28.46 -1.50 5.46
N LEU A 20 -29.05 -0.78 6.43
CA LEU A 20 -28.30 -0.01 7.43
C LEU A 20 -27.39 -0.91 8.27
N TYR A 21 -27.86 -2.10 8.64
CA TYR A 21 -27.05 -3.07 9.38
C TYR A 21 -25.84 -3.55 8.56
N ILE A 22 -26.02 -3.83 7.27
CA ILE A 22 -24.93 -4.21 6.36
C ILE A 22 -23.88 -3.09 6.26
N ILE A 23 -24.31 -1.83 6.18
CA ILE A 23 -23.39 -0.68 6.18
C ILE A 23 -22.58 -0.64 7.49
N ILE A 24 -23.24 -0.82 8.64
CA ILE A 24 -22.55 -0.85 9.95
C ILE A 24 -21.54 -2.00 10.00
N VAL A 25 -21.91 -3.19 9.54
CA VAL A 25 -21.01 -4.36 9.46
C VAL A 25 -19.80 -4.05 8.57
N PHE A 26 -20.02 -3.43 7.41
CA PHE A 26 -18.95 -3.06 6.50
C PHE A 26 -17.98 -2.05 7.14
N ILE A 27 -18.51 -1.04 7.84
CA ILE A 27 -17.71 -0.06 8.59
C ILE A 27 -16.89 -0.72 9.69
N ILE A 28 -17.44 -1.71 10.40
CA ILE A 28 -16.72 -2.41 11.49
C ILE A 28 -15.60 -3.30 10.92
N ILE A 29 -15.86 -4.01 9.82
CA ILE A 29 -14.87 -4.92 9.21
C ILE A 29 -13.78 -4.15 8.46
N LEU A 30 -14.17 -3.14 7.69
CA LEU A 30 -13.33 -2.31 6.84
C LEU A 30 -13.59 -0.83 7.17
N PRO A 31 -13.05 -0.34 8.30
CA PRO A 31 -13.24 1.06 8.67
C PRO A 31 -12.55 1.96 7.62
N PRO A 32 -13.26 2.98 7.08
CA PRO A 32 -12.66 3.98 6.21
C PRO A 32 -11.58 4.79 6.97
N SER A 33 -10.65 5.38 6.23
CA SER A 33 -9.54 6.18 6.79
C SER A 33 -10.02 7.26 7.75
N GLU A 34 -11.14 7.91 7.44
CA GLU A 34 -11.72 8.98 8.27
C GLU A 34 -12.22 8.49 9.63
N LEU A 35 -12.70 7.25 9.72
CA LEU A 35 -13.13 6.68 10.99
C LEU A 35 -11.92 6.20 11.80
N ILE A 36 -10.87 5.72 11.14
CA ILE A 36 -9.60 5.40 11.80
C ILE A 36 -8.96 6.67 12.36
N SER A 37 -8.96 7.79 11.62
CA SER A 37 -8.42 9.07 12.08
C SER A 37 -9.24 9.68 13.23
N ALA A 38 -10.56 9.48 13.23
CA ALA A 38 -11.44 9.81 14.36
C ALA A 38 -11.26 8.89 15.58
N GLY A 39 -10.42 7.86 15.49
CA GLY A 39 -10.13 6.93 16.57
C GLY A 39 -11.15 5.80 16.73
N LEU A 40 -12.07 5.63 15.79
CA LEU A 40 -13.08 4.58 15.80
C LEU A 40 -12.53 3.32 15.09
N SER A 41 -11.70 2.57 15.81
CA SER A 41 -11.15 1.29 15.38
C SER A 41 -11.41 0.21 16.42
N ILE A 42 -11.50 -1.06 15.99
CA ILE A 42 -11.63 -2.20 16.91
C ILE A 42 -10.46 -2.20 17.91
N GLU A 43 -9.26 -1.83 17.43
CA GLU A 43 -8.06 -1.71 18.24
C GLU A 43 -8.21 -0.68 19.38
N ASN A 44 -8.85 0.47 19.13
CA ASN A 44 -9.04 1.51 20.13
C ASN A 44 -10.17 1.16 21.12
N ILE A 45 -11.27 0.59 20.64
CA ILE A 45 -12.40 0.16 21.49
C ILE A 45 -11.96 -0.90 22.50
N PHE A 46 -11.12 -1.85 22.05
CA PHE A 46 -10.59 -2.91 22.91
C PHE A 46 -9.19 -2.61 23.45
N SER A 47 -8.79 -1.33 23.49
CA SER A 47 -7.47 -0.90 23.97
C SER A 47 -7.14 -1.43 25.37
N TYR A 48 -8.13 -1.51 26.27
CA TYR A 48 -7.97 -2.10 27.60
C TYR A 48 -7.61 -3.59 27.57
N PHE A 49 -8.19 -4.37 26.66
CA PHE A 49 -7.84 -5.79 26.48
C PHE A 49 -6.52 -5.98 25.72
N LEU A 50 -6.19 -5.00 24.88
CA LEU A 50 -4.93 -4.85 24.17
C LEU A 50 -3.86 -4.15 25.02
N ALA A 51 -3.96 -4.18 26.36
CA ALA A 51 -3.16 -3.42 27.34
C ALA A 51 -1.63 -3.33 27.11
N GLU A 52 -1.06 -4.21 26.29
CA GLU A 52 0.32 -4.11 25.84
C GLU A 52 0.40 -3.34 24.51
N ASN A 53 1.11 -2.22 24.50
CA ASN A 53 1.35 -1.45 23.28
C ASN A 53 2.06 -2.30 22.21
N GLU A 54 1.71 -2.07 20.93
CA GLU A 54 2.34 -2.72 19.77
C GLU A 54 3.88 -2.58 19.81
N GLU A 55 4.38 -1.44 20.31
CA GLU A 55 5.81 -1.15 20.42
C GLU A 55 6.54 -2.01 21.46
N ILE A 56 5.86 -2.48 22.51
CA ILE A 56 6.49 -3.24 23.59
C ILE A 56 6.54 -4.72 23.23
N SER A 57 5.42 -5.30 22.81
CA SER A 57 5.28 -6.74 22.55
C SER A 57 4.47 -6.99 21.28
N PHE A 58 5.09 -6.70 20.15
CA PHE A 58 4.52 -6.81 18.81
C PHE A 58 3.79 -8.14 18.56
N ILE A 59 4.43 -9.27 18.85
CA ILE A 59 3.84 -10.61 18.58
C ILE A 59 2.58 -10.85 19.43
N ARG A 60 2.64 -10.57 20.74
CA ARG A 60 1.50 -10.78 21.66
C ARG A 60 0.35 -9.85 21.35
N TYR A 61 0.65 -8.59 21.03
CA TYR A 61 -0.32 -7.61 20.58
C TYR A 61 -1.08 -8.14 19.35
N HIS A 62 -0.37 -8.65 18.34
CA HIS A 62 -1.02 -9.18 17.14
C HIS A 62 -1.81 -10.48 17.37
N ILE A 63 -1.36 -11.37 18.27
CA ILE A 63 -2.13 -12.55 18.68
C ILE A 63 -3.47 -12.14 19.33
N LYS A 64 -3.44 -11.20 20.28
CA LYS A 64 -4.64 -10.66 20.95
C LYS A 64 -5.54 -9.92 19.96
N ARG A 65 -4.97 -9.09 19.09
CA ARG A 65 -5.68 -8.34 18.04
C ARG A 65 -6.45 -9.26 17.10
N ILE A 66 -5.81 -10.30 16.56
CA ILE A 66 -6.48 -11.26 15.66
C ILE A 66 -7.60 -11.98 16.41
N SER A 67 -7.35 -12.41 17.64
CA SER A 67 -8.36 -13.06 18.49
C SER A 67 -9.61 -12.19 18.68
N ILE A 68 -9.42 -10.92 19.06
CA ILE A 68 -10.51 -9.95 19.25
C ILE A 68 -11.26 -9.72 17.94
N LYS A 69 -10.55 -9.49 16.82
CA LYS A 69 -11.19 -9.28 15.51
C LYS A 69 -12.02 -10.49 15.07
N CYS A 70 -11.51 -11.71 15.24
CA CYS A 70 -12.24 -12.93 14.92
C CYS A 70 -13.51 -13.06 15.79
N LEU A 71 -13.43 -12.75 17.09
CA LEU A 71 -14.59 -12.75 17.97
C LEU A 71 -15.61 -11.70 17.52
N VAL A 72 -15.24 -10.42 17.48
CA VAL A 72 -16.13 -9.30 17.12
C VAL A 72 -16.86 -9.60 15.81
N GLN A 73 -16.14 -10.01 14.77
CA GLN A 73 -16.73 -10.30 13.47
C GLN A 73 -17.65 -11.53 13.49
N SER A 74 -17.33 -12.56 14.28
CA SER A 74 -18.19 -13.73 14.43
C SER A 74 -19.49 -13.44 15.19
N PHE A 75 -19.50 -12.40 16.04
CA PHE A 75 -20.69 -11.95 16.75
C PHE A 75 -21.56 -10.99 15.93
N LEU A 76 -21.09 -10.42 14.81
CA LEU A 76 -21.90 -9.54 13.96
C LEU A 76 -23.17 -10.23 13.42
N PRO A 77 -23.12 -11.43 12.81
CA PRO A 77 -24.35 -12.10 12.36
C PRO A 77 -25.34 -12.36 13.50
N LEU A 78 -24.84 -12.64 14.71
CA LEU A 78 -25.67 -12.83 15.90
C LEU A 78 -26.32 -11.51 16.36
N GLY A 79 -25.61 -10.38 16.24
CA GLY A 79 -26.17 -9.06 16.47
C GLY A 79 -27.34 -8.73 15.56
N TYR A 80 -27.30 -9.16 14.29
CA TYR A 80 -28.44 -9.03 13.38
C TYR A 80 -29.64 -9.87 13.83
N VAL A 81 -29.43 -11.10 14.31
CA VAL A 81 -30.50 -11.94 14.87
C VAL A 81 -31.13 -11.28 16.09
N PHE A 82 -30.33 -10.70 16.99
CA PHE A 82 -30.86 -9.93 18.13
C PHE A 82 -31.67 -8.72 17.70
N LEU A 83 -31.22 -8.01 16.66
CA LEU A 83 -31.96 -6.89 16.10
C LEU A 83 -33.30 -7.36 15.53
N LEU A 84 -33.34 -8.48 14.80
CA LEU A 84 -34.60 -9.07 14.32
C LEU A 84 -35.52 -9.49 15.47
N LEU A 85 -34.97 -10.04 16.55
CA LEU A 85 -35.72 -10.39 17.76
C LEU A 85 -36.29 -9.16 18.48
N TYR A 86 -35.59 -8.02 18.45
CA TYR A 86 -36.07 -6.77 19.06
C TYR A 86 -37.25 -6.18 18.29
N TYR A 87 -37.21 -6.22 16.96
CA TYR A 87 -38.33 -5.75 16.13
C TYR A 87 -39.50 -6.73 16.08
N CYS A 88 -39.25 -8.02 16.33
CA CYS A 88 -40.31 -9.00 16.52
C CYS A 88 -41.00 -8.74 17.87
N ASP A 89 -42.33 -8.77 17.89
CA ASP A 89 -43.18 -8.46 19.06
C ASP A 89 -42.58 -8.91 20.41
N TRP A 90 -41.90 -7.98 21.12
CA TRP A 90 -41.29 -8.21 22.44
C TRP A 90 -42.32 -8.62 23.50
N SER A 91 -43.60 -8.39 23.20
CA SER A 91 -44.78 -8.74 24.00
C SER A 91 -44.94 -10.25 24.25
N LEU A 92 -44.43 -11.12 23.37
CA LEU A 92 -44.50 -12.59 23.51
C LEU A 92 -43.46 -13.18 24.48
N GLY A 93 -42.47 -12.38 24.91
CA GLY A 93 -41.34 -12.83 25.74
C GLY A 93 -40.22 -13.48 24.92
N PHE A 94 -38.97 -13.29 25.37
CA PHE A 94 -37.75 -13.67 24.64
C PHE A 94 -37.71 -15.14 24.20
N ILE A 95 -38.12 -16.06 25.08
CA ILE A 95 -38.07 -17.50 24.82
C ILE A 95 -39.06 -17.88 23.70
N ASN A 96 -40.28 -17.35 23.75
CA ASN A 96 -41.30 -17.65 22.75
C ASN A 96 -40.98 -16.99 21.40
N ALA A 97 -40.38 -15.79 21.41
CA ALA A 97 -39.88 -15.13 20.20
C ALA A 97 -38.79 -15.98 19.51
N CYS A 98 -37.83 -16.50 20.29
CA CYS A 98 -36.80 -17.41 19.79
C CYS A 98 -37.40 -18.69 19.20
N ILE A 99 -38.32 -19.35 19.92
CA ILE A 99 -38.96 -20.57 19.43
C ILE A 99 -39.70 -20.30 18.12
N ASN A 100 -40.47 -19.21 18.03
CA ASN A 100 -41.20 -18.86 16.82
C ASN A 100 -40.27 -18.54 15.64
N LEU A 101 -39.19 -17.78 15.87
CA LEU A 101 -38.20 -17.44 14.85
C LEU A 101 -37.51 -18.68 14.27
N PHE A 102 -37.15 -19.65 15.11
CA PHE A 102 -36.44 -20.86 14.68
C PHE A 102 -37.36 -21.98 14.17
N THR A 103 -38.65 -21.99 14.52
CA THR A 103 -39.58 -23.07 14.14
C THR A 103 -40.57 -22.71 13.03
N GLN A 104 -41.00 -21.44 12.93
CA GLN A 104 -42.04 -21.03 11.97
C GLN A 104 -41.47 -20.41 10.68
N THR A 105 -40.16 -20.23 10.58
CA THR A 105 -39.50 -19.74 9.36
C THR A 105 -39.26 -20.88 8.34
N PRO A 106 -39.18 -20.58 7.04
CA PRO A 106 -38.82 -21.58 6.03
C PRO A 106 -37.44 -22.20 6.29
N THR A 107 -37.27 -23.47 5.90
CA THR A 107 -36.08 -24.30 6.22
C THR A 107 -34.74 -23.66 5.84
N ILE A 108 -34.68 -22.94 4.72
CA ILE A 108 -33.46 -22.22 4.28
C ILE A 108 -33.07 -21.13 5.28
N PHE A 109 -34.05 -20.37 5.78
CA PHE A 109 -33.79 -19.31 6.76
C PHE A 109 -33.44 -19.87 8.14
N GLN A 110 -34.02 -21.01 8.51
CA GLN A 110 -33.63 -21.73 9.73
C GLN A 110 -32.14 -22.12 9.69
N LEU A 111 -31.65 -22.67 8.57
CA LEU A 111 -30.23 -23.02 8.42
C LEU A 111 -29.32 -21.80 8.56
N ILE A 112 -29.72 -20.65 7.99
CA ILE A 112 -28.99 -19.38 8.14
C ILE A 112 -28.95 -18.96 9.61
N LEU A 113 -30.09 -18.95 10.30
CA LEU A 113 -30.15 -18.57 11.72
C LEU A 113 -29.32 -19.50 12.62
N TYR A 114 -29.37 -20.82 12.40
CA TYR A 114 -28.52 -21.76 13.11
C TYR A 114 -27.04 -21.50 12.84
N SER A 115 -26.66 -21.16 11.60
CA SER A 115 -25.28 -20.81 11.27
C SER A 115 -24.81 -19.53 12.01
N CYS A 116 -25.67 -18.52 12.15
CA CYS A 116 -25.38 -17.29 12.88
C CYS A 116 -25.09 -17.52 14.38
N VAL A 117 -25.62 -18.60 14.97
CA VAL A 117 -25.36 -19.00 16.36
C VAL A 117 -24.16 -19.94 16.46
N LEU A 118 -24.01 -20.89 15.53
CA LEU A 118 -22.92 -21.87 15.56
C LEU A 118 -21.55 -21.23 15.29
N ILE A 119 -21.49 -20.28 14.35
CA ILE A 119 -20.24 -19.58 13.98
C ILE A 119 -19.56 -18.93 15.21
N PRO A 120 -20.21 -18.06 16.01
CA PRO A 120 -19.57 -17.43 17.17
C PRO A 120 -19.18 -18.43 18.26
N ILE A 121 -19.91 -19.55 18.42
CA ILE A 121 -19.55 -20.60 19.37
C ILE A 121 -18.25 -21.29 18.92
N ILE A 122 -18.18 -21.69 17.65
CA ILE A 122 -17.01 -22.36 17.08
C ILE A 122 -15.79 -21.43 17.13
N THR A 123 -15.93 -20.16 16.73
CA THR A 123 -14.82 -19.20 16.79
C THR A 123 -14.36 -18.94 18.23
N SER A 124 -15.29 -18.86 19.18
CA SER A 124 -14.94 -18.73 20.61
C SER A 124 -14.16 -19.93 21.11
N LEU A 125 -14.57 -21.16 20.75
CA LEU A 125 -13.82 -22.38 21.09
C LEU A 125 -12.44 -22.42 20.44
N ILE A 126 -12.31 -21.97 19.19
CA ILE A 126 -11.03 -21.87 18.49
C ILE A 126 -10.11 -20.85 19.18
N VAL A 127 -10.63 -19.67 19.52
CA VAL A 127 -9.86 -18.61 20.20
C VAL A 127 -9.45 -19.07 21.60
N LEU A 128 -10.35 -19.70 22.36
CA LEU A 128 -9.99 -20.31 23.64
C LEU A 128 -8.89 -21.35 23.46
N ARG A 129 -9.01 -22.23 22.46
CA ARG A 129 -7.97 -23.22 22.15
C ARG A 129 -6.65 -22.58 21.73
N TRP A 130 -6.66 -21.41 21.10
CA TRP A 130 -5.43 -20.67 20.84
C TRP A 130 -4.81 -20.19 22.13
N HIS A 131 -5.57 -19.60 23.05
CA HIS A 131 -5.00 -19.11 24.31
C HIS A 131 -4.64 -20.23 25.30
N LEU A 132 -5.18 -21.43 25.13
CA LEU A 132 -4.76 -22.64 25.84
C LEU A 132 -3.42 -23.16 25.29
N ASN A 133 -2.57 -23.66 26.18
CA ASN A 133 -1.23 -24.20 25.87
C ASN A 133 -0.31 -23.17 25.18
N ASP A 134 -0.11 -22.00 25.80
CA ASP A 134 0.86 -20.99 25.38
C ASP A 134 0.77 -20.61 23.89
N CYS A 135 -0.44 -20.44 23.35
CA CYS A 135 -0.59 -20.02 21.95
C CYS A 135 -0.04 -20.99 20.90
N TYR A 136 0.21 -22.26 21.26
CA TYR A 136 0.86 -23.23 20.38
C TYR A 136 0.12 -23.47 19.05
N MET A 137 -1.21 -23.41 19.06
CA MET A 137 -2.03 -23.63 17.86
C MET A 137 -2.30 -22.34 17.07
N HIS A 138 -1.86 -21.19 17.57
CA HIS A 138 -2.07 -19.91 16.90
C HIS A 138 -1.26 -19.86 15.59
N PRO A 139 -1.82 -19.34 14.48
CA PRO A 139 -1.14 -19.30 13.18
C PRO A 139 0.20 -18.57 13.22
N ILE A 140 0.30 -17.46 13.96
CA ILE A 140 1.57 -16.72 14.14
C ILE A 140 2.63 -17.59 14.81
N VAL A 141 2.29 -18.28 15.91
CA VAL A 141 3.22 -19.16 16.62
C VAL A 141 3.64 -20.32 15.74
N ARG A 142 2.71 -20.89 14.95
CA ARG A 142 3.02 -21.92 13.96
C ARG A 142 4.05 -21.44 12.94
N GLN A 143 3.97 -20.18 12.50
CA GLN A 143 4.97 -19.59 11.60
C GLN A 143 6.31 -19.34 12.32
N LEU A 144 6.30 -18.80 13.55
CA LEU A 144 7.52 -18.58 14.33
C LEU A 144 8.34 -19.86 14.53
N ARG A 145 7.67 -21.00 14.73
CA ARG A 145 8.33 -22.30 14.88
C ARG A 145 9.09 -22.76 13.65
N LEU A 146 8.75 -22.29 12.45
CA LEU A 146 9.48 -22.66 11.23
C LEU A 146 10.93 -22.16 11.27
N PHE A 147 11.18 -21.05 11.96
CA PHE A 147 12.51 -20.43 12.11
C PHE A 147 13.38 -21.05 13.22
N ILE A 148 12.80 -21.90 14.07
CA ILE A 148 13.53 -22.56 15.17
C ILE A 148 14.39 -23.72 14.61
N GLN A 149 13.90 -24.41 13.58
CA GLN A 149 14.48 -25.67 13.10
C GLN A 149 15.78 -25.49 12.29
N THR A 150 16.16 -24.27 11.94
CA THR A 150 17.33 -23.99 11.09
C THR A 150 18.65 -23.87 11.86
N ASN A 151 18.63 -23.77 13.19
CA ASN A 151 19.84 -23.72 14.01
C ASN A 151 20.08 -25.07 14.68
N ASN A 152 20.84 -25.94 14.01
CA ASN A 152 21.40 -27.16 14.59
C ASN A 152 22.33 -26.80 15.76
N GLN A 153 21.83 -26.79 17.00
CA GLN A 153 22.59 -27.08 18.23
C GLN A 153 21.65 -27.08 19.46
N GLN A 154 21.33 -28.30 19.93
CA GLN A 154 21.13 -28.76 21.33
C GLN A 154 20.57 -27.85 22.45
N GLN A 155 19.83 -26.80 22.14
CA GLN A 155 18.99 -26.11 23.13
C GLN A 155 17.53 -26.19 22.69
N GLU A 156 16.63 -26.49 23.63
CA GLU A 156 15.18 -26.40 23.44
C GLU A 156 14.81 -24.93 23.18
N GLN A 157 15.05 -24.47 21.94
CA GLN A 157 14.68 -23.13 21.52
C GLN A 157 13.17 -23.06 21.43
N THR A 158 12.55 -22.47 22.45
CA THR A 158 11.12 -22.16 22.43
C THR A 158 10.86 -21.01 21.46
N TRP A 159 9.67 -20.96 20.86
CA TRP A 159 9.25 -19.87 19.97
C TRP A 159 9.36 -18.47 20.62
N HIS A 160 9.40 -18.40 21.95
CA HIS A 160 9.70 -17.21 22.74
C HIS A 160 11.06 -16.57 22.42
N THR A 161 12.06 -17.33 22.00
CA THR A 161 13.36 -16.76 21.63
C THR A 161 13.23 -15.92 20.36
N VAL A 162 12.52 -16.42 19.36
CA VAL A 162 12.22 -15.68 18.12
C VAL A 162 11.30 -14.49 18.42
N GLU A 163 10.29 -14.68 19.28
CA GLU A 163 9.44 -13.59 19.78
C GLU A 163 10.27 -12.47 20.42
N SER A 164 11.20 -12.80 21.32
CA SER A 164 12.05 -11.81 21.99
C SER A 164 12.96 -11.08 21.01
N SER A 165 13.54 -11.78 20.02
CA SER A 165 14.37 -11.17 18.98
C SER A 165 13.57 -10.14 18.18
N ILE A 166 12.40 -10.54 17.68
CA ILE A 166 11.51 -9.65 16.93
C ILE A 166 11.08 -8.45 17.78
N ASN A 167 10.67 -8.67 19.03
CA ASN A 167 10.26 -7.58 19.91
C ASN A 167 11.42 -6.63 20.23
N THR A 168 12.64 -7.12 20.42
CA THR A 168 13.82 -6.27 20.66
C THR A 168 14.21 -5.43 19.45
N GLU A 169 14.10 -5.99 18.23
CA GLU A 169 14.35 -5.23 17.01
C GLU A 169 13.21 -4.24 16.71
N PHE A 170 11.95 -4.62 16.97
CA PHE A 170 10.79 -3.75 16.72
C PHE A 170 10.75 -2.49 17.61
N ARG A 171 11.36 -2.56 18.79
CA ARG A 171 11.53 -1.44 19.72
C ARG A 171 12.56 -0.41 19.24
N ARG A 172 13.42 -0.77 18.29
CA ARG A 172 14.41 0.17 17.75
C ARG A 172 13.71 1.22 16.88
N PHE A 173 14.26 2.43 16.89
CA PHE A 173 13.69 3.57 16.16
C PHE A 173 13.94 3.49 14.65
N ASP A 174 14.92 2.69 14.22
CA ASP A 174 15.38 2.58 12.84
C ASP A 174 14.58 1.56 12.01
N LYS A 175 13.29 1.38 12.30
CA LYS A 175 12.39 0.50 11.54
C LYS A 175 11.82 1.23 10.33
N PHE A 176 11.89 0.60 9.16
CA PHE A 176 11.19 1.10 7.99
C PHE A 176 9.74 0.62 8.04
N THR A 177 8.80 1.53 7.83
CA THR A 177 7.36 1.26 7.87
C THR A 177 6.74 1.65 6.55
N CYS A 178 6.01 0.75 5.92
CA CYS A 178 5.25 1.04 4.71
C CYS A 178 3.83 0.49 4.82
N GLY A 179 2.90 1.11 4.11
CA GLY A 179 1.50 0.69 4.08
C GLY A 179 0.65 1.70 3.36
N THR A 180 -0.33 1.21 2.59
CA THR A 180 -1.34 2.10 2.01
C THR A 180 -2.45 2.32 3.02
N ALA A 181 -2.80 3.58 3.28
CA ALA A 181 -3.89 3.95 4.20
C ALA A 181 -5.21 3.23 3.89
N THR A 182 -5.40 2.84 2.62
CA THR A 182 -6.61 2.19 2.12
C THR A 182 -6.69 0.68 2.40
N SER A 183 -5.58 -0.01 2.67
CA SER A 183 -5.59 -1.49 2.69
C SER A 183 -5.57 -2.13 4.08
N ASN A 184 -5.47 -1.36 5.17
CA ASN A 184 -5.28 -1.88 6.54
C ASN A 184 -4.12 -2.91 6.65
N VAL A 185 -3.21 -2.90 5.67
CA VAL A 185 -2.00 -3.70 5.64
C VAL A 185 -0.83 -2.78 5.97
N ARG A 186 -0.09 -3.13 7.01
CA ARG A 186 1.16 -2.47 7.39
C ARG A 186 2.30 -3.44 7.23
N CYS A 187 3.43 -2.97 6.72
CA CYS A 187 4.63 -3.77 6.62
C CYS A 187 5.79 -3.05 7.32
N TYR A 188 6.53 -3.81 8.11
CA TYR A 188 7.68 -3.37 8.88
C TYR A 188 8.91 -4.14 8.41
N VAL A 189 9.97 -3.41 8.07
CA VAL A 189 11.27 -3.98 7.73
C VAL A 189 12.22 -3.62 8.86
N LEU A 190 12.64 -4.64 9.60
CA LEU A 190 13.59 -4.56 10.71
C LEU A 190 15.02 -4.83 10.20
N ASP A 191 15.96 -5.15 11.08
CA ASP A 191 17.32 -5.49 10.67
C ASP A 191 17.38 -6.94 10.14
N SER A 192 16.77 -7.87 10.87
CA SER A 192 16.81 -9.29 10.53
C SER A 192 15.49 -9.81 9.96
N TRP A 193 14.40 -9.07 10.16
CA TRP A 193 13.04 -9.55 9.89
C TRP A 193 12.28 -8.62 8.94
N ILE A 194 11.36 -9.22 8.19
CA ILE A 194 10.33 -8.52 7.41
C ILE A 194 8.98 -9.02 7.90
N LEU A 195 8.12 -8.09 8.30
CA LEU A 195 6.84 -8.36 8.94
C LEU A 195 5.74 -7.68 8.15
N LYS A 196 4.81 -8.44 7.58
CA LYS A 196 3.61 -7.91 6.93
C LYS A 196 2.39 -8.23 7.80
N CYS A 197 1.79 -7.21 8.36
CA CYS A 197 0.59 -7.27 9.17
C CYS A 197 -0.64 -6.96 8.33
N SER A 198 -1.48 -7.97 8.11
CA SER A 198 -2.82 -7.82 7.54
C SER A 198 -3.87 -7.82 8.66
N MET A 199 -5.15 -7.87 8.28
CA MET A 199 -6.26 -7.94 9.24
C MET A 199 -6.30 -9.24 10.06
N TYR A 200 -6.06 -10.40 9.41
CA TYR A 200 -6.23 -11.73 10.02
C TYR A 200 -4.98 -12.60 10.01
N HIS A 201 -3.90 -12.13 9.38
CA HIS A 201 -2.65 -12.86 9.29
C HIS A 201 -1.49 -11.89 9.39
N VAL A 202 -0.40 -12.38 9.96
CA VAL A 202 0.90 -11.70 9.98
C VAL A 202 1.86 -12.62 9.25
N ASN A 203 2.44 -12.16 8.15
CA ASN A 203 3.51 -12.89 7.47
C ASN A 203 4.85 -12.42 8.03
N ILE A 204 5.68 -13.38 8.41
CA ILE A 204 7.02 -13.16 8.92
C ILE A 204 8.00 -13.82 7.97
N ALA A 205 9.07 -13.12 7.61
CA ALA A 205 10.20 -13.66 6.87
C ALA A 205 11.51 -13.10 7.42
N GLN A 206 12.58 -13.89 7.30
CA GLN A 206 13.91 -13.51 7.75
C GLN A 206 14.73 -12.97 6.56
N GLN A 207 15.36 -11.81 6.70
CA GLN A 207 16.05 -11.12 5.60
C GLN A 207 17.21 -11.93 5.01
N SER A 208 17.95 -12.65 5.86
CA SER A 208 19.05 -13.52 5.41
C SER A 208 18.59 -14.67 4.50
N ASN A 209 17.30 -15.01 4.52
CA ASN A 209 16.74 -16.17 3.82
C ASN A 209 15.60 -15.78 2.86
N VAL A 210 15.73 -14.62 2.23
CA VAL A 210 14.72 -14.05 1.34
C VAL A 210 15.35 -13.58 0.03
N ARG A 211 14.60 -13.75 -1.06
CA ARG A 211 14.78 -13.07 -2.35
C ARG A 211 13.67 -12.04 -2.52
N VAL A 212 14.05 -10.82 -2.88
CA VAL A 212 13.14 -9.69 -3.07
C VAL A 212 13.09 -9.36 -4.56
N GLU A 213 11.90 -9.43 -5.17
CA GLU A 213 11.70 -9.20 -6.59
C GLU A 213 10.73 -8.04 -6.82
N LEU A 214 11.11 -7.08 -7.67
CA LEU A 214 10.19 -6.04 -8.15
C LEU A 214 9.34 -6.61 -9.29
N VAL A 215 8.05 -6.80 -9.04
CA VAL A 215 7.16 -7.52 -9.97
C VAL A 215 6.34 -6.59 -10.83
N ASP A 216 5.91 -5.46 -10.29
CA ASP A 216 5.02 -4.55 -11.02
C ASP A 216 5.08 -3.12 -10.49
N ALA A 217 4.70 -2.16 -11.33
CA ALA A 217 4.48 -0.77 -10.97
C ALA A 217 3.16 -0.27 -11.54
N HIS A 218 2.35 0.34 -10.68
CA HIS A 218 1.05 0.90 -11.04
C HIS A 218 1.03 2.40 -10.77
N ASP A 219 0.72 3.18 -11.80
CA ASP A 219 0.51 4.61 -11.67
C ASP A 219 -0.95 4.87 -11.27
N ILE A 220 -1.17 5.46 -10.09
CA ILE A 220 -2.48 5.97 -9.71
C ILE A 220 -2.51 7.47 -10.00
N HIS A 221 -3.33 7.85 -10.97
CA HIS A 221 -3.69 9.24 -11.21
C HIS A 221 -4.81 9.58 -10.22
N LEU A 222 -4.46 10.28 -9.14
CA LEU A 222 -5.47 10.83 -8.24
C LEU A 222 -6.08 12.05 -8.93
N GLN A 223 -7.31 11.92 -9.43
CA GLN A 223 -8.17 13.08 -9.67
C GLN A 223 -8.75 13.49 -8.31
N GLU A 224 -8.02 14.29 -7.54
CA GLU A 224 -8.64 14.96 -6.40
C GLU A 224 -9.56 16.07 -6.95
N THR A 225 -10.83 16.02 -6.56
CA THR A 225 -11.91 16.92 -6.99
C THR A 225 -11.85 18.31 -6.34
N ASN A 226 -10.67 18.80 -5.99
CA ASN A 226 -10.47 20.20 -5.66
C ASN A 226 -9.29 20.70 -6.50
N GLU A 227 -9.46 21.90 -7.06
CA GLU A 227 -8.54 22.53 -8.00
C GLU A 227 -7.08 22.40 -7.53
N GLU A 228 -6.22 21.99 -8.48
CA GLU A 228 -4.77 21.87 -8.37
C GLU A 228 -4.23 20.62 -7.64
N VAL A 229 -3.74 19.68 -8.46
CA VAL A 229 -2.50 18.91 -8.33
C VAL A 229 -2.71 17.48 -8.89
N LEU A 230 -2.41 17.31 -10.18
CA LEU A 230 -2.44 16.00 -10.87
C LEU A 230 -1.16 15.21 -10.53
N LEU A 231 -0.97 14.83 -9.26
CA LEU A 231 0.17 13.99 -8.87
C LEU A 231 -0.12 12.53 -9.18
N SER A 232 0.44 12.03 -10.28
CA SER A 232 0.52 10.60 -10.54
C SER A 232 1.47 9.95 -9.51
N THR A 233 0.91 9.27 -8.51
CA THR A 233 1.72 8.53 -7.53
C THR A 233 1.91 7.10 -8.03
N GLN A 234 3.16 6.73 -8.31
CA GLN A 234 3.51 5.37 -8.67
C GLN A 234 3.58 4.48 -7.42
N TYR A 235 2.91 3.34 -7.48
CA TYR A 235 2.98 2.29 -6.48
C TYR A 235 3.73 1.08 -7.03
N LEU A 236 4.69 0.59 -6.25
CA LEU A 236 5.49 -0.58 -6.58
C LEU A 236 4.94 -1.81 -5.86
N ASN A 237 4.82 -2.93 -6.58
CA ASN A 237 4.51 -4.23 -6.02
C ASN A 237 5.79 -5.07 -5.96
N ILE A 238 6.25 -5.32 -4.75
CA ILE A 238 7.44 -6.11 -4.46
C ILE A 238 7.00 -7.44 -3.88
N VAL A 239 7.57 -8.55 -4.39
CA VAL A 239 7.34 -9.88 -3.85
C VAL A 239 8.52 -10.30 -2.99
N ILE A 240 8.20 -10.81 -1.81
CA ILE A 240 9.14 -11.46 -0.90
C ILE A 240 8.93 -12.96 -1.02
N LYS A 241 9.98 -13.66 -1.48
CA LYS A 241 10.04 -15.12 -1.52
C LYS A 241 11.09 -15.58 -0.53
N SER A 242 10.72 -16.45 0.41
CA SER A 242 11.74 -17.13 1.21
C SER A 242 12.35 -18.28 0.40
N TYR A 243 13.62 -18.62 0.65
CA TYR A 243 14.19 -19.87 0.13
C TYR A 243 13.55 -21.11 0.78
N ASP A 244 12.95 -20.95 1.96
CA ASP A 244 12.17 -22.01 2.58
C ASP A 244 10.76 -22.09 1.96
N SER A 245 10.52 -23.18 1.23
CA SER A 245 9.22 -23.50 0.60
C SER A 245 8.03 -23.59 1.57
N ARG A 246 8.29 -23.72 2.88
CA ARG A 246 7.23 -23.74 3.91
C ARG A 246 6.62 -22.36 4.15
N ILE A 247 7.36 -21.30 3.83
CA ILE A 247 6.91 -19.92 4.00
C ILE A 247 6.32 -19.43 2.69
N GLN A 248 5.03 -19.12 2.71
CA GLN A 248 4.32 -18.62 1.52
C GLN A 248 4.83 -17.23 1.14
N PRO A 249 5.06 -16.97 -0.16
CA PRO A 249 5.48 -15.65 -0.62
C PRO A 249 4.37 -14.63 -0.40
N PHE A 250 4.76 -13.39 -0.16
CA PHE A 250 3.81 -12.30 0.04
C PHE A 250 4.25 -11.02 -0.66
N TYR A 251 3.24 -10.22 -1.04
CA TYR A 251 3.42 -8.94 -1.72
C TYR A 251 3.47 -7.80 -0.72
N ILE A 252 4.40 -6.87 -0.92
CA ILE A 252 4.42 -5.54 -0.30
C ILE A 252 4.09 -4.53 -1.39
N ARG A 253 3.22 -3.58 -1.06
CA ARG A 253 2.92 -2.43 -1.89
C ARG A 253 3.43 -1.17 -1.20
N LEU A 254 4.27 -0.40 -1.88
CA LEU A 254 4.82 0.86 -1.37
C LEU A 254 4.77 1.95 -2.45
N LYS A 255 4.92 3.21 -2.04
CA LYS A 255 5.08 4.32 -2.99
C LYS A 255 6.49 4.31 -3.56
N ALA A 256 6.65 4.73 -4.82
CA ALA A 256 7.96 4.81 -5.46
C ALA A 256 8.92 5.79 -4.74
N SER A 257 8.40 6.82 -4.05
CA SER A 257 9.17 7.73 -3.21
C SER A 257 9.83 7.06 -1.99
N GLU A 258 9.24 5.97 -1.48
CA GLU A 258 9.72 5.23 -0.30
C GLU A 258 10.68 4.09 -0.68
N TYR A 259 10.98 3.94 -1.99
CA TYR A 259 11.77 2.82 -2.50
C TYR A 259 13.23 2.85 -2.02
N ASP A 260 13.86 4.02 -1.98
CA ASP A 260 15.25 4.13 -1.53
C ASP A 260 15.40 3.88 -0.03
N ASP A 261 14.43 4.32 0.77
CA ASP A 261 14.40 4.04 2.21
C ASP A 261 14.26 2.53 2.47
N LEU A 262 13.37 1.87 1.73
CA LEU A 262 13.22 0.41 1.78
C LEU A 262 14.52 -0.28 1.36
N ARG A 263 15.12 0.15 0.24
CA ARG A 263 16.38 -0.41 -0.28
C ARG A 263 17.52 -0.21 0.69
N GLY A 264 17.57 0.92 1.38
CA GLY A 264 18.58 1.21 2.40
C GLY A 264 18.45 0.33 3.65
N LYS A 265 17.22 -0.09 4.00
CA LYS A 265 16.97 -0.96 5.16
C LYS A 265 17.12 -2.45 4.85
N LEU A 266 16.87 -2.88 3.62
CA LEU A 266 16.97 -4.28 3.22
C LEU A 266 18.43 -4.73 3.11
N GLN A 267 18.76 -5.87 3.72
CA GLN A 267 20.04 -6.55 3.50
C GLN A 267 20.11 -7.26 2.14
N ALA A 268 18.95 -7.68 1.62
CA ALA A 268 18.84 -8.38 0.35
C ALA A 268 18.71 -7.40 -0.82
N ASN A 269 19.43 -7.66 -1.91
CA ASN A 269 19.30 -6.89 -3.14
C ASN A 269 17.91 -7.10 -3.76
N ILE A 270 17.25 -6.00 -4.15
CA ILE A 270 15.99 -6.02 -4.88
C ILE A 270 16.29 -6.33 -6.35
N GLU A 271 15.81 -7.47 -6.83
CA GLU A 271 15.96 -7.87 -8.22
C GLU A 271 14.86 -7.26 -9.09
N ASN A 272 15.26 -6.42 -10.03
CA ASN A 272 14.37 -5.85 -11.03
C ASN A 272 14.36 -6.68 -12.31
N VAL A 273 13.80 -7.88 -12.23
CA VAL A 273 13.82 -8.86 -13.34
C VAL A 273 13.09 -8.33 -14.59
N LYS A 274 12.15 -7.40 -14.42
CA LYS A 274 11.34 -6.84 -15.52
C LYS A 274 11.81 -5.46 -15.99
N ASN A 275 12.95 -4.95 -15.51
CA ASN A 275 13.45 -3.60 -15.83
C ASN A 275 12.39 -2.50 -15.64
N ILE A 276 11.62 -2.60 -14.56
CA ILE A 276 10.58 -1.63 -14.21
C ILE A 276 11.25 -0.31 -13.82
N VAL A 277 10.87 0.78 -14.48
CA VAL A 277 11.37 2.12 -14.16
C VAL A 277 10.69 2.61 -12.88
N VAL A 278 11.47 2.78 -11.81
CA VAL A 278 11.01 3.35 -10.54
C VAL A 278 11.14 4.88 -10.61
N ARG A 279 10.02 5.58 -10.55
CA ARG A 279 9.97 7.05 -10.61
C ARG A 279 9.93 7.63 -9.20
N GLN A 280 11.08 8.10 -8.72
CA GLN A 280 11.25 8.51 -7.31
C GLN A 280 10.83 9.96 -7.08
N SER A 281 11.12 10.86 -8.02
CA SER A 281 10.85 12.30 -7.89
C SER A 281 9.93 12.87 -8.97
N LEU A 282 9.30 14.01 -8.69
CA LEU A 282 8.57 14.81 -9.70
C LEU A 282 9.47 15.22 -10.87
N SER A 283 10.74 15.48 -10.59
CA SER A 283 11.74 15.75 -11.61
C SER A 283 11.94 14.55 -12.54
N ASP A 284 11.91 13.31 -12.04
CA ASP A 284 12.06 12.11 -12.87
C ASP A 284 10.81 11.84 -13.72
N LEU A 285 9.62 12.06 -13.15
CA LEU A 285 8.36 12.06 -13.89
C LEU A 285 8.37 13.08 -15.03
N PHE A 286 8.76 14.32 -14.70
CA PHE A 286 8.90 15.38 -15.69
C PHE A 286 9.92 15.05 -16.76
N VAL A 287 11.09 14.50 -16.42
CA VAL A 287 12.14 14.16 -17.40
C VAL A 287 11.65 13.13 -18.41
N GLU A 288 10.81 12.18 -17.99
CA GLU A 288 10.21 11.21 -18.92
C GLU A 288 9.17 11.86 -19.84
N ASP A 289 8.26 12.67 -19.32
CA ASP A 289 7.30 13.42 -20.14
C ASP A 289 8.01 14.40 -21.07
N PHE A 290 9.02 15.09 -20.57
CA PHE A 290 9.90 15.99 -21.31
C PHE A 290 10.59 15.24 -22.46
N ARG A 291 11.10 14.03 -22.20
CA ARG A 291 11.70 13.19 -23.24
C ARG A 291 10.70 12.84 -24.33
N GLN A 292 9.46 12.47 -23.99
CA GLN A 292 8.41 12.17 -24.96
C GLN A 292 8.07 13.37 -25.85
N HIS A 293 7.99 14.58 -25.27
CA HIS A 293 7.76 15.81 -26.03
C HIS A 293 8.94 16.14 -26.94
N VAL A 294 10.18 16.06 -26.44
CA VAL A 294 11.38 16.36 -27.24
C VAL A 294 11.59 15.35 -28.38
N MET A 295 11.16 14.09 -28.22
CA MET A 295 11.20 13.11 -29.31
C MET A 295 10.31 13.47 -30.51
N GLN A 296 9.30 14.32 -30.32
CA GLN A 296 8.42 14.80 -31.39
C GLN A 296 8.98 16.04 -32.10
N ASN A 297 9.98 16.71 -31.53
CA ASN A 297 10.58 17.90 -32.10
C ASN A 297 11.45 17.58 -33.34
N PRO A 298 11.64 18.55 -34.26
CA PRO A 298 12.54 18.37 -35.39
C PRO A 298 13.96 18.08 -34.90
N LYS A 299 14.59 17.08 -35.52
CA LYS A 299 15.97 16.70 -35.22
C LYS A 299 16.97 17.67 -35.85
N TYR A 300 18.08 17.88 -35.16
CA TYR A 300 19.18 18.70 -35.64
C TYR A 300 20.25 17.83 -36.30
N ARG A 301 20.53 18.08 -37.58
CA ARG A 301 21.62 17.42 -38.30
C ARG A 301 22.95 18.10 -38.03
N LEU A 302 23.94 17.32 -37.61
CA LEU A 302 25.28 17.83 -37.34
C LEU A 302 25.98 18.28 -38.63
N PRO A 303 26.67 19.44 -38.62
CA PRO A 303 27.60 19.79 -39.67
C PRO A 303 28.73 18.74 -39.77
N LEU A 304 29.22 18.47 -40.99
CA LEU A 304 30.29 17.49 -41.27
C LEU A 304 31.54 17.68 -40.38
N ASN A 305 31.83 18.90 -39.97
CA ASN A 305 33.01 19.27 -39.18
C ASN A 305 32.83 19.04 -37.65
N GLN A 306 31.66 18.58 -37.19
CA GLN A 306 31.31 18.45 -35.76
C GLN A 306 30.76 17.05 -35.39
N ARG A 307 31.14 16.01 -36.13
CA ARG A 307 30.63 14.65 -35.88
C ARG A 307 31.10 14.04 -34.54
N ASP A 308 32.20 14.54 -33.99
CA ASP A 308 32.71 14.11 -32.69
C ASP A 308 32.07 14.95 -31.57
N LEU A 309 31.06 14.36 -30.93
CA LEU A 309 30.38 14.94 -29.77
C LEU A 309 31.12 14.57 -28.49
N ASP A 310 31.41 15.57 -27.65
CA ASP A 310 31.97 15.33 -26.32
C ASP A 310 30.95 14.66 -25.40
N THR A 311 31.45 14.07 -24.31
CA THR A 311 30.63 13.62 -23.19
C THR A 311 29.82 14.77 -22.61
N CYS A 312 28.58 14.48 -22.22
CA CYS A 312 27.68 15.44 -21.58
C CYS A 312 28.35 16.07 -20.35
N ILE A 313 28.34 17.41 -20.26
CA ILE A 313 28.93 18.17 -19.15
C ILE A 313 28.23 17.87 -17.81
N GLY A 314 26.96 17.49 -17.84
CA GLY A 314 26.17 17.18 -16.64
C GLY A 314 26.54 15.84 -16.01
N CYS A 315 26.42 14.74 -16.76
CA CYS A 315 26.61 13.39 -16.21
C CYS A 315 28.02 12.83 -16.44
N LEU A 316 28.78 13.35 -17.41
CA LEU A 316 30.08 12.83 -17.86
C LEU A 316 30.08 11.35 -18.26
N GLN A 317 28.92 10.73 -18.47
CA GLN A 317 28.76 9.29 -18.76
C GLN A 317 28.34 9.04 -20.21
N THR A 318 27.45 9.86 -20.75
CA THR A 318 26.88 9.70 -22.10
C THR A 318 27.30 10.84 -23.00
N ASN A 319 27.39 10.61 -24.31
CA ASN A 319 27.66 11.68 -25.28
C ASN A 319 26.54 12.72 -25.30
N ALA A 320 26.90 13.97 -25.59
CA ALA A 320 25.91 15.03 -25.81
C ALA A 320 25.02 14.68 -27.02
N ASN A 321 23.70 14.72 -26.85
CA ASN A 321 22.75 14.27 -27.86
C ASN A 321 21.59 15.27 -28.10
N VAL A 322 21.66 16.45 -27.51
CA VAL A 322 20.67 17.52 -27.69
C VAL A 322 21.30 18.85 -28.07
N LYS A 323 20.62 19.59 -28.94
CA LYS A 323 20.95 20.96 -29.31
C LYS A 323 19.73 21.86 -29.10
N LEU A 324 19.97 23.07 -28.62
CA LEU A 324 18.94 24.11 -28.54
C LEU A 324 18.90 24.87 -29.88
N VAL A 325 17.77 24.79 -30.56
CA VAL A 325 17.48 25.47 -31.84
C VAL A 325 16.10 26.09 -31.72
N LYS A 326 16.01 27.42 -31.92
CA LYS A 326 14.73 28.12 -31.81
C LYS A 326 13.76 27.63 -32.89
N ASN A 327 12.70 26.95 -32.46
CA ASN A 327 11.64 26.38 -33.31
C ASN A 327 10.24 26.78 -32.82
N CYS A 328 10.11 27.34 -31.62
CA CYS A 328 8.80 27.66 -31.02
C CYS A 328 8.03 28.77 -31.74
N ASP A 329 8.75 29.78 -32.22
CA ASP A 329 8.22 31.01 -32.78
C ASP A 329 9.08 31.51 -33.95
N ALA A 330 8.56 32.50 -34.68
CA ALA A 330 9.35 33.26 -35.63
C ALA A 330 10.65 33.80 -34.98
N PRO A 331 11.77 33.88 -35.72
CA PRO A 331 13.11 34.09 -35.16
C PRO A 331 13.23 35.34 -34.26
N ASN A 332 12.47 36.40 -34.55
CA ASN A 332 12.49 37.67 -33.81
C ASN A 332 11.29 37.87 -32.87
N ASN A 333 10.46 36.86 -32.66
CA ASN A 333 9.26 36.96 -31.83
C ASN A 333 9.35 36.06 -30.59
N GLY A 334 8.63 36.44 -29.53
CA GLY A 334 8.60 35.68 -28.28
C GLY A 334 9.79 35.92 -27.33
N GLN A 335 9.76 35.25 -26.18
CA GLN A 335 10.78 35.36 -25.12
C GLN A 335 12.01 34.46 -25.38
N CYS A 336 11.85 33.42 -26.22
CA CYS A 336 12.92 32.48 -26.55
C CYS A 336 13.96 33.10 -27.50
N GLN A 337 15.24 32.81 -27.24
CA GLN A 337 16.40 33.35 -27.95
C GLN A 337 17.17 32.24 -28.66
N THR A 338 17.80 32.57 -29.78
CA THR A 338 18.65 31.62 -30.50
C THR A 338 19.92 31.29 -29.71
N CYS A 339 20.11 30.01 -29.41
CA CYS A 339 21.30 29.51 -28.72
C CYS A 339 22.41 29.18 -29.73
N PHE A 340 23.62 29.72 -29.51
CA PHE A 340 24.79 29.45 -30.35
C PHE A 340 25.75 28.41 -29.75
N CYS A 341 25.37 27.77 -28.64
CA CYS A 341 26.19 26.72 -28.05
C CYS A 341 26.26 25.48 -28.96
N ARG A 342 27.42 24.82 -28.95
CA ARG A 342 27.55 23.45 -29.46
C ARG A 342 26.70 22.48 -28.60
N PRO A 343 26.31 21.31 -29.12
CA PRO A 343 25.71 20.27 -28.30
C PRO A 343 26.69 19.84 -27.20
N MET A 344 26.31 20.01 -25.94
CA MET A 344 27.17 19.70 -24.77
C MET A 344 26.44 18.92 -23.67
N TRP A 345 25.13 18.70 -23.85
CA TRP A 345 24.27 18.09 -22.85
C TRP A 345 23.63 16.84 -23.45
N CYS A 346 23.34 15.87 -22.59
CA CYS A 346 22.40 14.80 -22.91
C CYS A 346 20.99 15.22 -22.52
N LEU A 347 19.99 14.57 -23.13
CA LEU A 347 18.58 14.87 -22.92
C LEU A 347 18.17 14.83 -21.45
N GLU A 348 18.61 13.82 -20.71
CA GLU A 348 18.27 13.65 -19.29
C GLU A 348 18.83 14.78 -18.42
N CYS A 349 20.10 15.15 -18.61
CA CYS A 349 20.70 16.25 -17.83
C CYS A 349 20.06 17.59 -18.17
N LEU A 350 19.72 17.83 -19.44
CA LEU A 350 19.00 19.05 -19.84
C LEU A 350 17.58 19.08 -19.26
N GLY A 351 16.87 17.95 -19.25
CA GLY A 351 15.55 17.83 -18.63
C GLY A 351 15.58 18.05 -17.13
N LYS A 352 16.55 17.48 -16.42
CA LYS A 352 16.76 17.71 -14.98
C LYS A 352 17.09 19.18 -14.68
N TRP A 353 17.92 19.80 -15.51
CA TRP A 353 18.19 21.24 -15.41
C TRP A 353 16.91 22.05 -15.61
N PHE A 354 16.13 21.73 -16.64
CA PHE A 354 14.88 22.41 -16.94
C PHE A 354 13.92 22.33 -15.74
N ALA A 355 13.69 21.14 -15.19
CA ALA A 355 12.84 20.91 -14.01
C ALA A 355 13.32 21.73 -12.80
N SER A 356 14.63 21.76 -12.53
CA SER A 356 15.20 22.47 -11.38
C SER A 356 15.01 23.99 -11.41
N ARG A 357 14.71 24.55 -12.59
CA ARG A 357 14.51 26.00 -12.79
C ARG A 357 13.05 26.41 -12.80
N GLN A 358 12.13 25.46 -12.72
CA GLN A 358 10.70 25.75 -12.66
C GLN A 358 10.21 26.01 -11.25
N ASP A 359 9.04 26.63 -11.16
CA ASP A 359 8.33 26.85 -9.90
C ASP A 359 7.88 25.52 -9.30
N GLN A 360 8.51 25.13 -8.19
CA GLN A 360 8.21 23.87 -7.51
C GLN A 360 6.82 23.82 -6.89
N THR A 361 6.16 24.98 -6.73
CA THR A 361 4.78 25.04 -6.21
C THR A 361 3.73 24.76 -7.28
N ARG A 362 4.08 24.90 -8.57
CA ARG A 362 3.18 24.76 -9.72
C ARG A 362 3.73 23.82 -10.82
N PRO A 363 3.79 22.50 -10.55
CA PRO A 363 4.30 21.51 -11.50
C PRO A 363 3.48 21.37 -12.79
N ASP A 364 2.21 21.73 -12.76
CA ASP A 364 1.28 21.76 -13.90
C ASP A 364 1.77 22.66 -15.05
N THR A 365 2.50 23.73 -14.72
CA THR A 365 2.97 24.72 -15.71
C THR A 365 4.31 24.36 -16.33
N TRP A 366 5.03 23.35 -15.82
CA TRP A 366 6.44 23.12 -16.17
C TRP A 366 6.67 22.95 -17.68
N LEU A 367 5.83 22.18 -18.37
CA LEU A 367 5.98 21.95 -19.82
C LEU A 367 5.74 23.22 -20.66
N GLN A 368 4.98 24.19 -20.13
CA GLN A 368 4.63 25.43 -20.82
C GLN A 368 5.63 26.56 -20.53
N SER A 369 6.48 26.38 -19.52
CA SER A 369 7.43 27.39 -19.08
C SER A 369 8.69 27.47 -19.95
N THR A 370 9.54 28.45 -19.64
CA THR A 370 10.84 28.63 -20.29
C THR A 370 11.97 28.39 -19.30
N CYS A 371 13.17 28.15 -19.81
CA CYS A 371 14.37 27.93 -19.01
C CYS A 371 15.58 28.63 -19.67
N PRO A 372 16.52 29.18 -18.90
CA PRO A 372 17.80 29.63 -19.45
C PRO A 372 18.72 28.45 -19.75
N CYS A 373 19.45 28.52 -20.87
CA CYS A 373 20.50 27.56 -21.23
C CYS A 373 21.55 27.46 -20.11
N PRO A 374 21.95 26.26 -19.66
CA PRO A 374 22.96 26.09 -18.61
C PRO A 374 24.29 26.79 -18.90
N SER A 375 24.63 26.93 -20.19
CA SER A 375 25.94 27.40 -20.62
C SER A 375 25.95 28.88 -21.02
N CYS A 376 25.00 29.33 -21.86
CA CYS A 376 24.97 30.72 -22.35
C CYS A 376 23.79 31.55 -21.80
N ARG A 377 22.90 30.93 -21.00
CA ARG A 377 21.70 31.56 -20.42
C ARG A 377 20.66 32.07 -21.42
N SER A 378 20.80 31.78 -22.72
CA SER A 378 19.73 32.06 -23.70
C SER A 378 18.45 31.36 -23.27
N ILE A 379 17.34 32.09 -23.25
CA ILE A 379 16.03 31.56 -22.85
C ILE A 379 15.51 30.63 -23.94
N PHE A 380 15.02 29.45 -23.58
CA PHE A 380 14.45 28.46 -24.49
C PHE A 380 13.22 27.79 -23.87
N CYS A 381 12.34 27.23 -24.69
CA CYS A 381 11.23 26.37 -24.24
C CYS A 381 11.41 24.94 -24.73
N ILE A 382 10.51 24.03 -24.35
CA ILE A 382 10.62 22.60 -24.71
C ILE A 382 10.63 22.34 -26.22
N LEU A 383 9.97 23.19 -27.02
CA LEU A 383 9.91 23.06 -28.49
C LEU A 383 11.24 23.41 -29.17
N ASP A 384 12.09 24.19 -28.49
CA ASP A 384 13.40 24.61 -28.99
C ASP A 384 14.48 23.54 -28.81
N ILE A 385 14.13 22.36 -28.31
CA ILE A 385 15.08 21.29 -28.01
C ILE A 385 15.03 20.27 -29.14
N SER A 386 16.15 20.07 -29.81
CA SER A 386 16.26 19.15 -30.94
C SER A 386 17.25 18.05 -30.63
N LEU A 387 16.83 16.79 -30.83
CA LEU A 387 17.72 15.64 -30.77
C LEU A 387 18.71 15.70 -31.93
N VAL A 388 19.95 15.33 -31.64
CA VAL A 388 21.02 15.31 -32.62
C VAL A 388 20.92 14.05 -33.48
N GLU A 389 20.92 14.21 -34.80
CA GLU A 389 20.95 13.14 -35.78
C GLU A 389 22.29 13.14 -36.53
N PHE A 390 22.88 11.95 -36.67
CA PHE A 390 24.20 11.71 -37.26
C PHE A 390 24.17 11.60 -38.78
#